data_AF-A0A8B5XHN2-F1
#
_entry.id   AF-A0A8B5XHN2-F1
#
_cell.length_a   1.000
_cell.length_b   1.000
_cell.length_c   1.000
_cell.angle_alpha   90.00
_cell.angle_beta   90.00
_cell.angle_gamma   90.00
#
_symmetry.space_group_name_H-M   'P 1'
#
loop_
_entity.id
_entity.type
_entity.pdbx_description
1 polymer ?
#
loop_
_entity_poly.entity_id
_entity_poly.type
_entity_poly.pdbx_seq_one_letter_code
_entity_poly.pdbx_strand_id
1 'polypeptide(L)'
;MTLNYMEILIKLALGLFSLVFVINVTGKGNLAPNSATDQIQNYVLGGIIGGVIYNSSISILQYTVILMMWTILVLTLKWLNNNVRFVKRLIDGKPTLLIKNGQIDPEACRSVGLSAAEVALKLRSQG
;
A
#
# COMPACT_ATOMS: atom_id res chain seq x y z
N MET A 1 -29.46 1.44 17.64
CA MET A 1 -28.57 0.33 17.24
C MET A 1 -27.90 -0.20 18.48
N THR A 2 -28.21 -1.42 18.91
CA THR A 2 -27.44 -2.10 19.94
C THR A 2 -26.17 -2.64 19.29
N LEU A 3 -25.02 -2.11 19.68
CA LEU A 3 -23.73 -2.59 19.17
C LEU A 3 -23.48 -3.98 19.77
N ASN A 4 -23.51 -5.00 18.92
CA ASN A 4 -23.14 -6.35 19.32
C ASN A 4 -21.62 -6.46 19.37
N TYR A 5 -21.04 -6.41 20.56
CA TYR A 5 -19.59 -6.48 20.76
C TYR A 5 -18.96 -7.78 20.23
N MET A 6 -19.70 -8.90 20.19
CA MET A 6 -19.22 -10.14 19.56
C MET A 6 -19.09 -10.00 18.04
N GLU A 7 -20.04 -9.32 17.39
CA GLU A 7 -19.98 -9.07 15.96
C GLU A 7 -18.81 -8.15 15.60
N ILE A 8 -18.59 -7.09 16.42
CA ILE A 8 -17.44 -6.20 16.29
C ILE A 8 -16.13 -6.99 16.42
N LEU A 9 -16.02 -7.86 17.42
CA LEU A 9 -14.83 -8.70 17.61
C LEU A 9 -14.57 -9.60 16.40
N ILE A 10 -15.60 -10.23 15.83
CA ILE A 10 -15.47 -11.08 14.65
C ILE A 10 -15.05 -10.26 13.43
N LYS A 11 -15.68 -9.11 13.18
CA LYS A 11 -15.29 -8.20 12.08
C LYS A 11 -13.86 -7.72 12.25
N LEU A 12 -13.43 -7.39 13.47
CA LEU A 12 -12.08 -6.94 13.74
C LEU A 12 -11.05 -8.05 13.51
N ALA A 13 -11.34 -9.28 13.96
CA ALA A 13 -10.49 -10.45 13.70
C ALA A 13 -10.37 -10.76 12.20
N LEU A 14 -11.47 -10.70 11.46
CA LEU A 14 -11.48 -10.86 10.00
C LEU A 14 -10.68 -9.76 9.30
N GLY A 15 -10.84 -8.50 9.74
CA GLY A 15 -10.08 -7.37 9.22
C GLY A 15 -8.58 -7.56 9.42
N LEU A 16 -8.16 -7.97 10.62
CA LEU A 16 -6.76 -8.27 10.92
C LEU A 16 -6.22 -9.41 10.04
N PHE A 17 -6.97 -10.51 9.91
CA PHE A 17 -6.57 -11.64 9.07
C PHE A 17 -6.43 -11.21 7.60
N SER A 18 -7.38 -10.41 7.10
CA SER A 18 -7.33 -9.87 5.73
C SER A 18 -6.14 -8.96 5.50
N LEU A 19 -5.76 -8.12 6.48
CA LEU A 19 -4.57 -7.28 6.43
C LEU A 19 -3.31 -8.13 6.28
N VAL A 20 -3.15 -9.12 7.16
CA VAL A 20 -2.02 -10.05 7.12
C VAL A 20 -1.99 -10.79 5.78
N PHE A 21 -3.13 -11.28 5.30
CA PHE A 21 -3.23 -11.98 4.03
C PHE A 21 -2.82 -11.08 2.86
N VAL A 22 -3.43 -9.89 2.74
CA VAL A 22 -3.13 -8.93 1.67
C VAL A 22 -1.65 -8.58 1.69
N ILE A 23 -1.07 -8.23 2.85
CA ILE A 23 0.36 -7.91 2.97
C ILE A 23 1.25 -9.08 2.52
N ASN A 24 0.91 -10.32 2.87
CA ASN A 24 1.71 -11.47 2.45
C ASN A 24 1.66 -11.69 0.93
N VAL A 25 0.50 -11.49 0.29
CA VAL A 25 0.35 -11.68 -1.17
C VAL A 25 0.89 -10.48 -1.96
N THR A 26 0.71 -9.25 -1.48
CA THR A 26 1.24 -8.05 -2.11
C THR A 26 2.74 -7.84 -1.83
N GLY A 27 3.26 -8.46 -0.77
CA GLY A 27 4.65 -8.39 -0.36
C GLY A 27 4.92 -7.32 0.70
N LYS A 28 6.13 -7.33 1.26
CA LYS A 28 6.53 -6.47 2.40
C LYS A 28 6.54 -4.96 2.10
N GLY A 29 6.31 -4.53 0.85
CA GLY A 29 6.16 -3.11 0.48
C GLY A 29 5.04 -2.41 1.25
N ASN A 30 3.99 -3.13 1.66
CA ASN A 30 2.93 -2.56 2.50
C ASN A 30 3.39 -2.25 3.95
N LEU A 31 4.46 -2.86 4.46
CA LEU A 31 4.97 -2.59 5.81
C LEU A 31 5.97 -1.42 5.83
N ALA A 32 6.71 -1.25 4.74
CA ALA A 32 7.62 -0.15 4.52
C ALA A 32 7.29 0.42 3.14
N PRO A 33 6.40 1.44 3.05
CA PRO A 33 5.88 1.91 1.78
C PRO A 33 7.01 2.39 0.89
N ASN A 34 7.28 1.63 -0.17
CA ASN A 34 8.31 1.97 -1.15
C ASN A 34 7.69 2.65 -2.39
N SER A 35 6.36 2.62 -2.51
CA SER A 35 5.59 3.22 -3.61
C SER A 35 4.38 4.00 -3.08
N ALA A 36 3.85 4.89 -3.91
CA ALA A 36 2.59 5.58 -3.64
C ALA A 36 1.39 4.61 -3.58
N THR A 37 1.45 3.53 -4.37
CA THR A 37 0.40 2.51 -4.39
C THR A 37 0.32 1.72 -3.09
N ASP A 38 1.46 1.42 -2.46
CA ASP A 38 1.51 0.71 -1.17
C ASP A 38 0.85 1.57 -0.07
N GLN A 39 1.09 2.88 -0.07
CA GLN A 39 0.44 3.80 0.89
C GLN A 39 -1.07 3.88 0.69
N ILE A 40 -1.52 4.05 -0.56
CA ILE A 40 -2.95 4.14 -0.88
C ILE A 40 -3.68 2.86 -0.46
N GLN A 41 -3.08 1.69 -0.71
CA GLN A 41 -3.67 0.42 -0.30
C GLN A 41 -3.89 0.32 1.20
N ASN A 42 -2.89 0.73 2.00
CA ASN A 42 -2.99 0.70 3.45
C ASN A 42 -4.08 1.65 3.98
N TYR A 43 -4.20 2.85 3.41
CA TYR A 43 -5.23 3.81 3.82
C TYR A 43 -6.64 3.33 3.49
N VAL A 44 -6.83 2.80 2.27
CA VAL A 44 -8.16 2.33 1.85
C VAL A 44 -8.56 1.09 2.65
N LEU A 45 -7.64 0.14 2.86
CA LEU A 45 -7.91 -1.05 3.67
C LEU A 45 -8.24 -0.68 5.12
N GLY A 46 -7.48 0.25 5.72
CA GLY A 46 -7.80 0.78 7.05
C GLY A 46 -9.19 1.44 7.12
N GLY A 47 -9.55 2.22 6.09
CA GLY A 47 -10.87 2.84 5.98
C GLY A 47 -12.02 1.84 5.84
N ILE A 48 -11.84 0.79 5.04
CA ILE A 48 -12.82 -0.31 4.90
C ILE A 48 -13.03 -1.01 6.24
N ILE A 49 -11.93 -1.39 6.91
CA ILE A 49 -12.00 -2.09 8.21
C ILE A 49 -12.68 -1.18 9.25
N GLY A 50 -12.22 0.06 9.39
CA GLY A 50 -12.75 1.02 10.36
C GLY A 50 -14.23 1.35 10.13
N GLY A 51 -14.64 1.54 8.87
CA GLY A 51 -16.03 1.86 8.53
C GLY A 51 -16.99 0.68 8.74
N VAL A 52 -16.55 -0.55 8.47
CA VAL A 52 -17.41 -1.73 8.56
C VAL A 52 -17.57 -2.23 10.00
N ILE A 53 -16.54 -2.10 10.85
CA ILE A 53 -16.60 -2.58 12.24
C ILE A 53 -17.75 -1.94 13.02
N TYR A 54 -17.97 -0.64 12.87
CA TYR A 54 -19.00 0.09 13.61
C TYR A 54 -20.38 0.10 12.92
N ASN A 55 -20.48 -0.45 11.72
CA ASN A 55 -21.72 -0.48 10.97
C ASN A 55 -22.46 -1.82 11.14
N SER A 56 -23.51 -1.81 11.97
CA SER A 56 -24.35 -2.98 12.21
C SER A 56 -25.21 -3.38 11.00
N SER A 57 -25.37 -2.51 10.00
CA SER A 57 -26.10 -2.84 8.78
C SER A 57 -25.29 -3.72 7.83
N ILE A 58 -23.97 -3.79 8.01
CA ILE A 58 -23.08 -4.61 7.20
C ILE A 58 -22.89 -5.96 7.90
N SER A 59 -23.42 -7.03 7.33
CA SER A 59 -23.24 -8.37 7.90
C SER A 59 -21.81 -8.89 7.74
N ILE A 60 -21.42 -9.87 8.54
CA ILE A 60 -20.10 -10.53 8.44
C ILE A 60 -19.86 -11.09 7.02
N LEU A 61 -20.91 -11.64 6.38
CA LEU A 61 -20.82 -12.17 5.02
C LEU A 61 -20.60 -11.05 4.00
N GLN A 62 -21.33 -9.93 4.11
CA GLN A 62 -21.10 -8.76 3.26
C GLN A 62 -19.68 -8.21 3.44
N TYR A 63 -19.19 -8.16 4.69
CA TYR A 63 -17.83 -7.72 4.97
C TYR A 63 -16.78 -8.63 4.31
N THR A 64 -16.98 -9.94 4.36
CA THR A 64 -16.09 -10.92 3.71
C THR A 64 -16.07 -10.71 2.18
N VAL A 65 -17.22 -10.46 1.57
CA VAL A 65 -17.31 -10.16 0.12
C VAL A 65 -16.60 -8.85 -0.21
N ILE A 66 -16.74 -7.80 0.61
CA ILE A 66 -16.02 -6.53 0.44
C ILE A 66 -14.51 -6.76 0.46
N LEU A 67 -14.00 -7.54 1.42
CA LEU A 67 -12.57 -7.87 1.53
C LEU A 67 -12.08 -8.68 0.33
N MET A 68 -12.89 -9.61 -0.18
CA MET A 68 -12.57 -10.39 -1.38
C MET A 68 -12.49 -9.50 -2.63
N MET A 69 -13.48 -8.65 -2.86
CA MET A 69 -13.48 -7.68 -3.97
C MET A 69 -12.28 -6.74 -3.88
N TRP A 70 -12.00 -6.22 -2.69
CA TRP A 70 -10.83 -5.37 -2.44
C TRP A 70 -9.52 -6.09 -2.78
N THR A 71 -9.37 -7.34 -2.30
CA THR A 71 -8.18 -8.15 -2.58
C THR A 71 -7.99 -8.35 -4.08
N ILE A 72 -9.05 -8.66 -4.83
CA ILE A 72 -8.99 -8.81 -6.29
C ILE A 72 -8.54 -7.50 -6.96
N LEU A 73 -9.07 -6.35 -6.53
CA LEU A 73 -8.67 -5.04 -7.07
C LEU A 73 -7.19 -4.77 -6.82
N VAL A 74 -6.71 -5.04 -5.60
CA VAL A 74 -5.31 -4.84 -5.23
C VAL A 74 -4.38 -5.72 -6.06
N LEU A 75 -4.71 -7.01 -6.22
CA LEU A 75 -3.91 -7.94 -7.04
C LEU A 75 -3.91 -7.53 -8.51
N THR A 76 -5.05 -7.08 -9.03
CA THR A 76 -5.18 -6.57 -10.39
C THR A 76 -4.31 -5.32 -10.57
N LEU A 77 -4.38 -4.36 -9.65
CA LEU A 77 -3.56 -3.15 -9.71
C LEU A 77 -2.06 -3.48 -9.66
N LYS A 78 -1.66 -4.41 -8.78
CA LYS A 78 -0.27 -4.88 -8.68
C LYS A 78 0.19 -5.54 -9.97
N TRP A 79 -0.65 -6.38 -10.58
CA TRP A 79 -0.35 -7.00 -11.88
C TRP A 79 -0.21 -5.96 -12.98
N LEU A 80 -1.14 -5.00 -13.06
CA LEU A 80 -1.06 -3.88 -14.02
C LEU A 80 0.23 -3.08 -13.82
N ASN A 81 0.59 -2.75 -12.57
CA ASN A 81 1.79 -1.98 -12.26
C ASN A 81 3.08 -2.72 -12.66
N ASN A 82 3.09 -4.05 -12.53
CA ASN A 82 4.26 -4.86 -12.88
C ASN A 82 4.38 -5.16 -14.38
N ASN A 83 3.25 -5.36 -15.07
CA ASN A 83 3.24 -5.81 -16.46
C ASN A 83 3.10 -4.66 -17.46
N VAL A 84 2.45 -3.55 -17.07
CA VAL A 84 2.16 -2.43 -17.97
C VAL A 84 3.02 -1.23 -17.64
N ARG A 85 4.05 -0.98 -18.47
CA ARG A 85 4.98 0.15 -18.31
C ARG A 85 4.28 1.51 -18.23
N PHE A 86 3.14 1.67 -18.90
CA PHE A 86 2.35 2.91 -18.84
C PHE A 86 1.77 3.13 -17.44
N VAL A 87 1.18 2.09 -16.84
CA VAL A 87 0.62 2.16 -15.47
C VAL A 87 1.73 2.42 -14.47
N LYS A 88 2.85 1.69 -14.57
CA LYS A 88 4.03 1.93 -13.74
C LYS A 88 4.51 3.37 -13.82
N ARG A 89 4.57 3.92 -15.04
CA ARG A 89 5.03 5.29 -15.25
C ARG A 89 4.03 6.35 -14.77
N LEU A 90 2.73 6.04 -14.79
CA LEU A 90 1.68 6.92 -14.28
C LEU A 90 1.65 6.95 -12.75
N ILE A 91 1.85 5.79 -12.11
CA ILE A 91 1.77 5.63 -10.65
C ILE A 91 3.11 5.94 -9.97
N ASP A 92 4.18 5.26 -10.38
CA ASP A 92 5.51 5.33 -9.74
C ASP A 92 6.43 6.35 -10.42
N GLY A 93 6.01 6.93 -11.55
CA GLY A 93 6.81 7.87 -12.32
C GLY A 93 7.87 7.19 -13.20
N LYS A 94 8.75 8.01 -13.79
CA LYS A 94 9.87 7.50 -14.60
C LYS A 94 11.04 7.15 -13.68
N PRO A 95 11.71 6.00 -13.87
CA PRO A 95 12.95 5.72 -13.17
C PRO A 95 14.01 6.74 -13.59
N THR A 96 14.62 7.40 -12.61
CA THR A 96 15.68 8.40 -12.81
C THR A 96 16.97 7.90 -12.17
N LEU A 97 18.07 7.90 -12.92
CA LEU A 97 19.38 7.50 -12.42
C LEU A 97 19.96 8.63 -11.56
N LEU A 98 20.03 8.44 -10.24
CA LEU A 98 20.54 9.45 -9.30
C LEU A 98 22.04 9.32 -9.02
N ILE A 99 22.62 8.12 -9.23
CA ILE A 99 24.02 7.82 -8.93
C ILE A 99 24.62 7.13 -10.14
N LYS A 100 25.73 7.68 -10.65
CA LYS A 100 26.49 7.09 -11.76
C LYS A 100 27.95 7.01 -11.35
N ASN A 101 28.53 5.80 -11.39
CA ASN A 101 29.94 5.56 -11.04
C ASN A 101 30.35 6.13 -9.67
N GLY A 102 29.50 5.99 -8.66
CA GLY A 102 29.76 6.48 -7.30
C GLY A 102 29.57 7.99 -7.08
N GLN A 103 29.18 8.74 -8.12
CA GLN A 103 28.88 10.17 -8.00
C GLN A 103 27.36 10.41 -8.02
N ILE A 104 26.87 11.17 -7.05
CA ILE A 104 25.47 11.62 -7.00
C ILE A 104 25.31 12.77 -7.99
N ASP A 105 24.34 12.68 -8.89
CA ASP A 105 23.99 13.74 -9.84
C ASP A 105 22.98 14.72 -9.21
N PRO A 106 23.38 15.96 -8.87
CA PRO A 106 22.51 16.92 -8.21
C PRO A 106 21.36 17.40 -9.10
N GLU A 107 21.56 17.45 -10.42
CA GLU A 107 20.52 17.87 -11.37
C GLU A 107 19.46 16.78 -11.50
N ALA A 108 19.88 15.51 -11.58
CA ALA A 108 18.98 14.37 -11.57
C ALA A 108 18.17 14.31 -10.26
N CYS A 109 18.79 14.56 -9.10
CA CYS A 109 18.09 14.65 -7.82
C CYS A 109 17.04 15.76 -7.82
N ARG A 110 17.40 16.96 -8.31
CA ARG A 110 16.48 18.10 -8.40
C ARG A 110 15.30 17.80 -9.32
N SER A 111 15.52 17.08 -10.42
CA SER A 111 14.46 16.71 -11.38
C SER A 111 13.35 15.83 -10.78
N VAL A 112 13.64 15.14 -9.68
CA VAL A 112 12.67 14.30 -8.93
C VAL A 112 12.34 14.86 -7.55
N GLY A 113 12.72 16.10 -7.26
CA GLY A 113 12.41 16.78 -6.00
C GLY A 113 13.20 16.28 -4.79
N LEU A 114 14.36 15.65 -4.99
CA LEU A 114 15.26 15.21 -3.93
C LEU A 114 16.51 16.09 -3.85
N SER A 115 17.05 16.27 -2.64
CA SER A 115 18.38 16.83 -2.44
C SER A 115 19.45 15.74 -2.46
N ALA A 116 20.67 16.07 -2.89
CA ALA A 116 21.81 15.14 -2.84
C ALA A 116 22.12 14.69 -1.39
N ALA A 117 21.84 15.56 -0.41
CA ALA A 117 22.00 15.24 1.02
C ALA A 117 21.01 14.16 1.49
N GLU A 118 19.74 14.23 1.08
CA GLU A 118 18.74 13.19 1.37
C GLU A 118 19.10 11.84 0.75
N VAL A 119 19.62 11.85 -0.48
CA VAL A 119 20.10 10.63 -1.14
C VAL A 119 21.27 10.03 -0.37
N ALA A 120 22.26 10.85 0.03
CA ALA A 120 23.39 10.39 0.84
C ALA A 120 22.96 9.86 2.22
N LEU A 121 21.97 10.48 2.84
CA LEU A 121 21.42 10.04 4.13
C LEU A 121 20.67 8.71 3.99
N LYS A 122 19.86 8.53 2.93
CA LYS A 122 19.20 7.26 2.62
C LYS A 122 20.21 6.13 2.39
N LEU A 123 21.30 6.38 1.67
CA LEU A 123 22.37 5.38 1.48
C LEU A 123 22.96 4.94 2.81
N ARG A 124 23.34 5.88 3.69
CA ARG A 124 23.88 5.57 5.02
C ARG A 124 22.91 4.79 5.91
N SER A 125 21.61 5.01 5.76
CA SER A 125 20.59 4.28 6.53
C SER A 125 20.48 2.80 6.13
N GLN A 126 21.01 2.41 4.97
CA GLN A 126 20.97 1.03 4.47
C GLN A 126 22.28 0.26 4.66
N GLY A 127 23.31 0.86 5.28
CA GLY A 127 24.62 0.25 5.55
C GLY A 127 25.65 0.62 4.50
#